data_AF-A0A660NND8-F1
#
_entry.id   AF-A0A660NND8-F1
#
_cell.length_a   1.000
_cell.length_b   1.000
_cell.length_c   1.000
_cell.angle_alpha   90.00
_cell.angle_beta   90.00
_cell.angle_gamma   90.00
#
_symmetry.space_group_name_H-M   'P 1'
#
loop_
_entity.id
_entity.type
_entity.pdbx_description
1 polymer ?
#
loop_
_entity_poly.entity_id
_entity_poly.type
_entity_poly.pdbx_seq_one_letter_code
_entity_poly.pdbx_strand_id
1 'polypeptide(L)'
;MRVIEHLVKTLRDSAIFNPEVQVAPSCILWPDKDRQWEAVIPRLQSELAELLVLGDYTPESRTGPAIWLRCVIAGKAPDVTLPADRVPVFYLPGVSRQDLRAIEDCPDLLKPLAELQYRGVIWSQANAKDWTIMAFLKSDQGGMGLDVAQDNDAKNAMQLALYRLLDEELELLKGKRLDKDYFNTLLTGGDPVRDLLQWLDLGDAFQTTRGANEWKAFVEVCKSQLAFNPQADGVLAGASKLATREGPWHSVWERYSEAPKRYPNIPSRIRQCKPPDLGIFDTP
;
A
#
# COMPACT_ATOMS: atom_id res chain seq x y z
N MET A 1 -5.32 2.37 17.31
CA MET A 1 -5.55 1.19 16.46
C MET A 1 -4.98 1.50 15.09
N ARG A 2 -4.06 0.66 14.61
CA ARG A 2 -3.47 0.78 13.27
C ARG A 2 -4.43 0.28 12.20
N VAL A 3 -4.20 0.68 10.96
CA VAL A 3 -4.98 0.24 9.79
C VAL A 3 -5.00 -1.29 9.69
N ILE A 4 -3.86 -1.96 9.90
CA ILE A 4 -3.76 -3.43 9.89
C ILE A 4 -4.59 -4.10 10.98
N GLU A 5 -4.64 -3.51 12.18
CA GLU A 5 -5.42 -4.04 13.30
C GLU A 5 -6.91 -3.94 13.01
N HIS A 6 -7.36 -2.84 12.39
CA HIS A 6 -8.74 -2.69 11.95
C HIS A 6 -9.11 -3.68 10.85
N LEU A 7 -8.22 -3.90 9.86
CA LEU A 7 -8.42 -4.89 8.81
C LEU A 7 -8.52 -6.32 9.36
N VAL A 8 -7.63 -6.69 10.27
CA VAL A 8 -7.67 -7.99 10.97
C VAL A 8 -8.97 -8.16 11.74
N LYS A 9 -9.41 -7.10 12.44
CA LYS A 9 -10.67 -7.10 13.19
C LYS A 9 -11.86 -7.29 12.25
N THR A 10 -11.98 -6.52 11.17
CA THR A 10 -13.13 -6.62 10.24
C THR A 10 -13.18 -7.95 9.51
N LEU A 11 -12.04 -8.54 9.18
CA LEU A 11 -11.96 -9.91 8.66
C LEU A 11 -12.51 -10.92 9.68
N ARG A 12 -12.01 -10.91 10.91
CA ARG A 12 -12.46 -11.85 11.96
C ARG A 12 -13.92 -11.66 12.33
N ASP A 13 -14.39 -10.42 12.41
CA ASP A 13 -15.78 -10.09 12.72
C ASP A 13 -16.75 -10.62 11.66
N SER A 14 -16.29 -10.86 10.42
CA SER A 14 -17.14 -11.46 9.38
C SER A 14 -17.58 -12.89 9.70
N ALA A 15 -16.87 -13.59 10.58
CA ALA A 15 -17.25 -14.92 11.05
C ALA A 15 -18.23 -14.89 12.24
N ILE A 16 -18.62 -13.72 12.76
CA ILE A 16 -19.63 -13.63 13.81
C ILE A 16 -20.98 -14.09 13.24
N PHE A 17 -21.62 -15.04 13.92
CA PHE A 17 -22.87 -15.64 13.51
C PHE A 17 -23.83 -15.76 14.70
N ASN A 18 -25.13 -15.90 14.41
CA ASN A 18 -26.12 -16.21 15.44
C ASN A 18 -26.28 -17.74 15.55
N PRO A 19 -25.86 -18.37 16.68
CA PRO A 19 -25.94 -19.82 16.86
C PRO A 19 -27.38 -20.36 16.93
N GLU A 20 -28.39 -19.52 17.15
CA GLU A 20 -29.80 -19.92 17.13
C GLU A 20 -30.34 -20.10 15.70
N VAL A 21 -29.66 -19.54 14.69
CA VAL A 21 -30.14 -19.51 13.30
C VAL A 21 -29.19 -20.24 12.35
N GLN A 22 -27.89 -20.29 12.68
CA GLN A 22 -26.84 -20.80 11.78
C GLN A 22 -25.77 -21.58 12.54
N VAL A 23 -25.11 -22.50 11.84
CA VAL A 23 -23.89 -23.17 12.32
C VAL A 23 -22.68 -22.25 12.11
N ALA A 24 -21.66 -22.39 12.95
CA ALA A 24 -20.41 -21.64 12.82
C ALA A 24 -19.79 -21.79 11.41
N PRO A 25 -19.31 -20.70 10.79
CA PRO A 25 -18.70 -20.78 9.48
C PRO A 25 -17.40 -21.58 9.53
N SER A 26 -17.19 -22.45 8.54
CA SER A 26 -15.97 -23.27 8.45
C SER A 26 -14.73 -22.47 8.05
N CYS A 27 -14.92 -21.33 7.39
CA CYS A 27 -13.86 -20.41 6.96
C CYS A 27 -14.45 -19.05 6.55
N ILE A 28 -13.57 -18.06 6.46
CA ILE A 28 -13.80 -16.78 5.80
C ILE A 28 -13.14 -16.85 4.41
N LEU A 29 -13.90 -16.59 3.36
CA LEU A 29 -13.41 -16.45 1.99
C LEU A 29 -13.18 -14.96 1.70
N TRP A 30 -11.99 -14.61 1.25
CA TRP A 30 -11.60 -13.27 0.85
C TRP A 30 -11.21 -13.26 -0.65
N PRO A 31 -12.19 -13.02 -1.54
CA PRO A 31 -11.95 -12.83 -2.97
C PRO A 31 -11.25 -11.50 -3.25
N ASP A 32 -10.30 -11.50 -4.17
CA ASP A 32 -9.58 -10.33 -4.66
C ASP A 32 -9.26 -10.47 -6.16
N LYS A 33 -10.27 -10.22 -7.00
CA LYS A 33 -10.19 -10.38 -8.46
C LYS A 33 -9.00 -9.65 -9.08
N ASP A 34 -8.75 -8.43 -8.62
CA ASP A 34 -7.73 -7.54 -9.19
C ASP A 34 -6.38 -7.66 -8.46
N ARG A 35 -6.26 -8.60 -7.50
CA ARG A 35 -5.01 -8.87 -6.76
C ARG A 35 -4.48 -7.63 -6.04
N GLN A 36 -5.36 -6.73 -5.60
CA GLN A 36 -4.94 -5.46 -5.01
C GLN A 36 -4.21 -5.65 -3.67
N TRP A 37 -4.62 -6.65 -2.90
CA TRP A 37 -4.07 -6.93 -1.57
C TRP A 37 -2.86 -7.85 -1.59
N GLU A 38 -2.57 -8.51 -2.71
CA GLU A 38 -1.60 -9.61 -2.82
C GLU A 38 -0.22 -9.22 -2.27
N ALA A 39 0.23 -7.99 -2.55
CA ALA A 39 1.52 -7.47 -2.13
C ALA A 39 1.71 -7.36 -0.60
N VAL A 40 0.61 -7.27 0.18
CA VAL A 40 0.67 -7.16 1.65
C VAL A 40 0.28 -8.43 2.39
N ILE A 41 -0.09 -9.49 1.66
CA ILE A 41 -0.48 -10.76 2.26
C ILE A 41 0.62 -11.38 3.14
N PRO A 42 1.91 -11.38 2.77
CA PRO A 42 2.95 -11.90 3.66
C PRO A 42 3.00 -11.17 5.02
N ARG A 43 2.76 -9.85 5.01
CA ARG A 43 2.67 -9.03 6.24
C ARG A 43 1.41 -9.36 7.03
N LEU A 44 0.30 -9.63 6.37
CA LEU A 44 -0.95 -10.04 7.04
C LEU A 44 -0.86 -11.44 7.61
N GLN A 45 -0.17 -12.36 6.93
CA GLN A 45 0.07 -13.72 7.43
C GLN A 45 0.91 -13.74 8.72
N SER A 46 1.73 -12.71 8.97
CA SER A 46 2.44 -12.58 10.26
C SER A 46 1.53 -12.15 11.41
N GLU A 47 0.39 -11.51 11.12
CA GLU A 47 -0.62 -11.08 12.11
C GLU A 47 -1.79 -12.08 12.23
N LEU A 48 -2.08 -12.81 11.14
CA LEU A 48 -3.14 -13.80 11.01
C LEU A 48 -2.49 -15.17 10.79
N ALA A 49 -2.29 -15.91 11.87
CA ALA A 49 -1.81 -17.30 11.81
C ALA A 49 -2.80 -18.22 11.07
N GLU A 50 -4.08 -17.85 11.06
CA GLU A 50 -5.17 -18.53 10.37
C GLU A 50 -5.34 -18.14 8.89
N LEU A 51 -4.50 -17.25 8.34
CA LEU A 51 -4.56 -16.80 6.95
C LEU A 51 -3.79 -17.73 6.00
N LEU A 52 -4.53 -18.35 5.09
CA LEU A 52 -4.03 -19.21 4.02
C LEU A 52 -4.30 -18.59 2.65
N VAL A 53 -3.45 -18.91 1.69
CA VAL A 53 -3.45 -18.28 0.36
C VAL A 53 -3.66 -19.33 -0.72
N LEU A 54 -4.58 -19.07 -1.65
CA LEU A 54 -4.70 -19.85 -2.87
C LEU A 54 -3.51 -19.55 -3.79
N GLY A 55 -2.77 -20.58 -4.18
CA GLY A 55 -1.63 -20.45 -5.08
C GLY A 55 -0.90 -21.78 -5.31
N ASP A 56 0.37 -21.70 -5.69
CA ASP A 56 1.23 -22.88 -5.82
C ASP A 56 1.51 -23.51 -4.45
N TYR A 57 1.71 -24.83 -4.44
CA TYR A 57 1.90 -25.59 -3.20
C TYR A 57 3.21 -25.21 -2.49
N THR A 58 3.08 -24.39 -1.45
CA THR A 58 4.16 -23.89 -0.59
C THR A 58 3.63 -23.84 0.86
N PRO A 59 3.46 -25.00 1.53
CA PRO A 59 2.79 -25.09 2.82
C PRO A 59 3.52 -24.29 3.93
N GLU A 60 4.84 -24.09 3.81
CA GLU A 60 5.65 -23.30 4.75
C GLU A 60 5.22 -21.83 4.79
N SER A 61 4.72 -21.30 3.67
CA SER A 61 4.15 -19.95 3.57
C SER A 61 2.63 -19.95 3.71
N ARG A 62 2.02 -21.05 4.16
CA ARG A 62 0.56 -21.25 4.20
C ARG A 62 -0.12 -21.01 2.84
N THR A 63 0.57 -21.34 1.75
CA THR A 63 0.07 -21.17 0.38
C THR A 63 -0.11 -22.52 -0.30
N GLY A 64 -1.20 -22.69 -1.05
CA GLY A 64 -1.36 -23.89 -1.85
C GLY A 64 -2.64 -23.94 -2.67
N PRO A 65 -2.80 -25.00 -3.47
CA PRO A 65 -3.93 -25.13 -4.39
C PRO A 65 -5.23 -25.34 -3.61
N ALA A 66 -6.36 -25.08 -4.26
CA ALA A 66 -7.70 -25.25 -3.70
C ALA A 66 -7.93 -26.59 -2.99
N ILE A 67 -7.44 -27.69 -3.58
CA ILE A 67 -7.57 -29.01 -2.98
C ILE A 67 -6.81 -29.12 -1.66
N TRP A 68 -5.62 -28.52 -1.57
CA TRP A 68 -4.83 -28.48 -0.36
C TRP A 68 -5.51 -27.61 0.71
N LEU A 69 -6.01 -26.44 0.34
CA LEU A 69 -6.79 -25.58 1.24
C LEU A 69 -8.00 -26.33 1.84
N ARG A 70 -8.73 -27.09 1.02
CA ARG A 70 -9.82 -27.96 1.50
C ARG A 70 -9.33 -29.01 2.50
N CYS A 71 -8.18 -29.64 2.25
CA CYS A 71 -7.57 -30.60 3.18
C CYS A 71 -7.16 -29.94 4.51
N VAL A 72 -6.69 -28.69 4.49
CA VAL A 72 -6.33 -27.93 5.70
C VAL A 72 -7.56 -27.72 6.59
N ILE A 73 -8.69 -27.22 6.05
CA ILE A 73 -9.93 -27.04 6.83
C ILE A 73 -10.45 -28.38 7.37
N ALA A 74 -10.29 -29.47 6.60
CA ALA A 74 -10.68 -30.80 7.04
C ALA A 74 -9.77 -31.41 8.12
N GLY A 75 -8.71 -30.70 8.55
CA GLY A 75 -7.72 -31.20 9.51
C GLY A 75 -6.91 -32.38 8.97
N LYS A 76 -6.70 -32.43 7.65
CA LYS A 76 -5.98 -33.50 6.93
C LYS A 76 -4.63 -33.06 6.37
N ALA A 77 -4.18 -31.85 6.72
CA ALA A 77 -2.84 -31.35 6.38
C ALA A 77 -1.95 -31.38 7.64
N PRO A 78 -1.10 -32.41 7.81
CA PRO A 78 -0.32 -32.59 9.05
C PRO A 78 0.70 -31.46 9.28
N ASP A 79 1.18 -30.83 8.21
CA ASP A 79 2.22 -29.79 8.26
C ASP A 79 1.66 -28.39 8.57
N VAL A 80 0.34 -28.26 8.74
CA VAL A 80 -0.34 -26.97 9.00
C VAL A 80 -1.06 -27.02 10.33
N THR A 81 -0.62 -26.17 11.26
CA THR A 81 -1.31 -25.96 12.54
C THR A 81 -2.00 -24.60 12.52
N LEU A 82 -3.32 -24.60 12.57
CA LEU A 82 -4.13 -23.38 12.71
C LEU A 82 -4.55 -23.20 14.17
N PRO A 83 -4.73 -21.95 14.65
CA PRO A 83 -5.28 -21.71 15.98
C PRO A 83 -6.69 -22.30 16.11
N ALA A 84 -6.92 -23.09 17.17
CA ALA A 84 -8.20 -23.77 17.37
C ALA A 84 -9.37 -22.83 17.69
N ASP A 85 -9.09 -21.62 18.17
CA ASP A 85 -10.05 -20.57 18.51
C ASP A 85 -10.33 -19.60 17.35
N ARG A 86 -9.75 -19.83 16.16
CA ARG A 86 -9.86 -18.93 15.01
C ARG A 86 -10.44 -19.64 13.80
N VAL A 87 -11.39 -18.96 13.15
CA VAL A 87 -11.94 -19.41 11.87
C VAL A 87 -10.90 -19.17 10.77
N PRO A 88 -10.53 -20.20 9.98
CA PRO A 88 -9.55 -20.05 8.89
C PRO A 88 -9.95 -18.96 7.90
N VAL A 89 -8.97 -18.18 7.42
CA VAL A 89 -9.18 -17.15 6.38
C VAL A 89 -8.49 -17.58 5.09
N PHE A 90 -9.21 -17.63 3.99
CA PHE A 90 -8.68 -17.94 2.67
C PHE A 90 -8.64 -16.69 1.81
N TYR A 91 -7.43 -16.19 1.55
CA TYR A 91 -7.20 -15.17 0.56
C TYR A 91 -7.11 -15.80 -0.84
N LEU A 92 -7.92 -15.27 -1.77
CA LEU A 92 -8.12 -15.84 -3.11
C LEU A 92 -7.71 -14.80 -4.17
N PRO A 93 -6.40 -14.66 -4.46
CA PRO A 93 -5.93 -13.70 -5.45
C PRO A 93 -6.40 -14.09 -6.86
N GLY A 94 -6.94 -13.11 -7.60
CA GLY A 94 -7.46 -13.33 -8.95
C GLY A 94 -8.84 -13.98 -9.00
N VAL A 95 -9.48 -14.19 -7.84
CA VAL A 95 -10.82 -14.79 -7.74
C VAL A 95 -11.80 -13.74 -7.29
N SER A 96 -12.92 -13.64 -7.99
CA SER A 96 -14.07 -12.82 -7.57
C SER A 96 -15.10 -13.63 -6.82
N ARG A 97 -15.98 -12.96 -6.09
CA ARG A 97 -17.16 -13.64 -5.53
C ARG A 97 -18.02 -14.35 -6.58
N GLN A 98 -18.12 -13.82 -7.80
CA GLN A 98 -18.94 -14.42 -8.86
C GLN A 98 -18.39 -15.78 -9.29
N ASP A 99 -17.06 -15.91 -9.37
CA ASP A 99 -16.38 -17.15 -9.76
C ASP A 99 -16.64 -18.30 -8.77
N LEU A 100 -16.87 -17.96 -7.50
CA LEU A 100 -17.25 -18.93 -6.46
C LEU A 100 -18.73 -19.32 -6.52
N ARG A 101 -19.62 -18.41 -6.95
CA ARG A 101 -21.08 -18.62 -6.95
C ARG A 101 -21.60 -19.30 -8.21
N ALA A 102 -20.98 -19.05 -9.36
CA ALA A 102 -21.38 -19.64 -10.63
C ALA A 102 -20.84 -21.07 -10.72
N ILE A 103 -21.49 -22.04 -10.06
CA ILE A 103 -20.99 -23.42 -9.96
C ILE A 103 -20.80 -24.07 -11.34
N GLU A 104 -21.69 -23.79 -12.29
CA GLU A 104 -21.62 -24.34 -13.66
C GLU A 104 -20.39 -23.82 -14.43
N ASP A 105 -20.03 -22.55 -14.22
CA ASP A 105 -18.90 -21.88 -14.86
C ASP A 105 -17.65 -21.79 -13.96
N CYS A 106 -17.67 -22.45 -12.80
CA CYS A 106 -16.60 -22.36 -11.82
C CYS A 106 -15.32 -23.00 -12.38
N PRO A 107 -14.19 -22.28 -12.45
CA PRO A 107 -12.93 -22.83 -12.93
C PRO A 107 -12.58 -24.13 -12.22
N ASP A 108 -12.05 -25.12 -12.96
CA ASP A 108 -11.71 -26.45 -12.41
C ASP A 108 -10.82 -26.37 -11.17
N LEU A 109 -9.88 -25.43 -11.17
CA LEU A 109 -8.96 -25.18 -10.07
C LEU A 109 -9.65 -24.67 -8.80
N LEU A 110 -10.86 -24.09 -8.89
CA LEU A 110 -11.61 -23.55 -7.76
C LEU A 110 -12.71 -24.50 -7.26
N LYS A 111 -13.09 -25.51 -8.06
CA LYS A 111 -14.13 -26.49 -7.69
C LYS A 111 -13.97 -27.10 -6.30
N PRO A 112 -12.75 -27.41 -5.79
CA PRO A 112 -12.61 -27.91 -4.42
C PRO A 112 -13.09 -26.94 -3.33
N LEU A 113 -13.11 -25.63 -3.60
CA LEU A 113 -13.56 -24.59 -2.68
C LEU A 113 -15.01 -24.15 -2.92
N ALA A 114 -15.64 -24.54 -4.04
CA ALA A 114 -16.95 -24.03 -4.45
C ALA A 114 -18.04 -24.25 -3.39
N GLU A 115 -17.99 -25.38 -2.67
CA GLU A 115 -18.95 -25.69 -1.61
C GLU A 115 -18.83 -24.76 -0.38
N LEU A 116 -17.67 -24.15 -0.16
CA LEU A 116 -17.43 -23.25 0.97
C LEU A 116 -18.27 -21.98 0.91
N GLN A 117 -18.87 -21.65 -0.24
CA GLN A 117 -19.87 -20.58 -0.31
C GLN A 117 -21.10 -20.83 0.56
N TYR A 118 -21.37 -22.09 0.91
CA TYR A 118 -22.52 -22.51 1.72
C TYR A 118 -22.17 -22.73 3.19
N ARG A 119 -20.93 -23.16 3.47
CA ARG A 119 -20.45 -23.51 4.82
C ARG A 119 -19.55 -22.46 5.45
N GLY A 120 -18.94 -21.61 4.65
CA GLY A 120 -18.15 -20.46 5.07
C GLY A 120 -18.91 -19.16 4.91
N VAL A 121 -18.21 -18.06 5.13
CA VAL A 121 -18.70 -16.70 4.91
C VAL A 121 -17.80 -15.99 3.91
N ILE A 122 -18.36 -15.18 3.01
CA ILE A 122 -17.58 -14.36 2.08
C ILE A 122 -17.43 -12.96 2.70
N TRP A 123 -16.20 -12.53 2.93
CA TRP A 123 -15.91 -11.17 3.35
C TRP A 123 -16.11 -10.21 2.17
N SER A 124 -17.27 -9.55 2.14
CA SER A 124 -17.69 -8.66 1.05
C SER A 124 -18.33 -7.39 1.59
N GLN A 125 -18.42 -6.38 0.73
CA GLN A 125 -19.16 -5.15 1.02
C GLN A 125 -20.66 -5.43 1.26
N ALA A 126 -21.37 -4.50 1.90
CA ALA A 126 -22.82 -4.59 2.09
C ALA A 126 -23.60 -4.76 0.77
N ASN A 127 -23.08 -4.21 -0.33
CA ASN A 127 -23.64 -4.34 -1.69
C ASN A 127 -23.18 -5.62 -2.42
N ALA A 128 -22.64 -6.60 -1.70
CA ALA A 128 -22.18 -7.88 -2.22
C ALA A 128 -20.92 -7.87 -3.09
N LYS A 129 -20.25 -6.73 -3.32
CA LYS A 129 -19.00 -6.63 -4.09
C LYS A 129 -17.76 -6.99 -3.26
N ASP A 130 -16.69 -7.40 -3.95
CA ASP A 130 -15.39 -7.67 -3.35
C ASP A 130 -14.75 -6.39 -2.78
N TRP A 131 -13.95 -6.52 -1.72
CA TRP A 131 -13.26 -5.38 -1.11
C TRP A 131 -12.03 -4.99 -1.92
N THR A 132 -12.11 -3.86 -2.63
CA THR A 132 -10.92 -3.15 -3.13
C THR A 132 -10.29 -2.35 -1.99
N ILE A 133 -9.00 -1.98 -2.11
CA ILE A 133 -8.33 -1.15 -1.10
C ILE A 133 -9.11 0.17 -0.92
N MET A 134 -9.42 0.83 -2.03
CA MET A 134 -10.19 2.07 -2.05
C MET A 134 -11.55 1.92 -1.34
N ALA A 135 -12.30 0.86 -1.67
CA ALA A 135 -13.61 0.64 -1.06
C ALA A 135 -13.50 0.40 0.44
N PHE A 136 -12.49 -0.36 0.88
CA PHE A 136 -12.26 -0.64 2.29
C PHE A 136 -11.92 0.61 3.09
N LEU A 137 -11.04 1.47 2.58
CA LEU A 137 -10.72 2.73 3.26
C LEU A 137 -11.91 3.69 3.31
N LYS A 138 -12.66 3.81 2.21
CA LYS A 138 -13.74 4.80 2.06
C LYS A 138 -15.05 4.41 2.75
N SER A 139 -15.44 3.14 2.70
CA SER A 139 -16.78 2.72 3.12
C SER A 139 -16.99 2.91 4.62
N ASP A 140 -18.12 3.50 4.99
CA ASP A 140 -18.62 3.61 6.37
C ASP A 140 -19.27 2.31 6.87
N GLN A 141 -19.63 1.40 5.95
CA GLN A 141 -20.28 0.12 6.25
C GLN A 141 -19.28 -1.04 6.10
N GLY A 142 -18.59 -1.36 7.20
CA GLY A 142 -17.61 -2.44 7.25
C GLY A 142 -16.20 -2.07 6.76
N GLY A 143 -16.02 -0.84 6.27
CA GLY A 143 -14.72 -0.25 5.95
C GLY A 143 -14.19 0.65 7.08
N MET A 144 -13.45 1.70 6.70
CA MET A 144 -12.84 2.67 7.64
C MET A 144 -13.46 4.07 7.63
N GLY A 145 -14.37 4.37 6.70
CA GLY A 145 -15.06 5.67 6.64
C GLY A 145 -14.14 6.88 6.42
N LEU A 146 -13.01 6.71 5.72
CA LEU A 146 -12.02 7.76 5.47
C LEU A 146 -12.38 8.58 4.21
N ASP A 147 -11.94 9.85 4.14
CA ASP A 147 -12.02 10.64 2.91
C ASP A 147 -10.88 10.27 1.97
N VAL A 148 -11.19 9.47 0.94
CA VAL A 148 -10.20 8.98 -0.04
C VAL A 148 -10.53 9.50 -1.43
N ALA A 149 -9.53 10.03 -2.12
CA ALA A 149 -9.66 10.41 -3.52
C ALA A 149 -9.87 9.18 -4.42
N GLN A 150 -10.68 9.33 -5.47
CA GLN A 150 -11.20 8.22 -6.28
C GLN A 150 -10.69 8.20 -7.71
N ASP A 151 -9.87 9.19 -8.09
CA ASP A 151 -9.19 9.23 -9.37
C ASP A 151 -8.13 8.10 -9.47
N ASN A 152 -7.71 7.81 -10.70
CA ASN A 152 -6.81 6.69 -10.96
C ASN A 152 -5.41 6.91 -10.37
N ASP A 153 -4.97 8.16 -10.26
CA ASP A 153 -3.65 8.46 -9.70
C ASP A 153 -3.62 8.17 -8.19
N ALA A 154 -4.67 8.58 -7.47
CA ALA A 154 -4.84 8.25 -6.06
C ALA A 154 -4.93 6.72 -5.83
N LYS A 155 -5.67 6.00 -6.67
CA LYS A 155 -5.75 4.53 -6.61
C LYS A 155 -4.39 3.86 -6.78
N ASN A 156 -3.62 4.29 -7.78
CA ASN A 156 -2.29 3.76 -8.04
C ASN A 156 -1.34 4.06 -6.88
N ALA A 157 -1.29 5.31 -6.41
CA ALA A 157 -0.44 5.71 -5.28
C ALA A 157 -0.78 4.95 -4.00
N MET A 158 -2.08 4.77 -3.71
CA MET A 158 -2.57 3.99 -2.58
C MET A 158 -2.11 2.53 -2.61
N GLN A 159 -2.18 1.87 -3.78
CA GLN A 159 -1.74 0.48 -3.90
C GLN A 159 -0.22 0.36 -3.65
N LEU A 160 0.57 1.30 -4.16
CA LEU A 160 2.01 1.33 -3.91
C LEU A 160 2.32 1.59 -2.43
N ALA A 161 1.54 2.46 -1.78
CA ALA A 161 1.70 2.86 -0.39
C ALA A 161 1.12 1.87 0.63
N LEU A 162 0.36 0.86 0.17
CA LEU A 162 -0.46 0.01 1.04
C LEU A 162 0.34 -0.61 2.19
N TYR A 163 1.56 -1.09 1.92
CA TYR A 163 2.41 -1.70 2.94
C TYR A 163 2.70 -0.73 4.09
N ARG A 164 3.00 0.54 3.79
CA ARG A 164 3.23 1.58 4.81
C ARG A 164 1.93 2.01 5.48
N LEU A 165 0.85 2.14 4.69
CA LEU A 165 -0.47 2.52 5.18
C LEU A 165 -1.00 1.57 6.25
N LEU A 166 -0.73 0.27 6.13
CA LEU A 166 -1.13 -0.74 7.12
C LEU A 166 -0.59 -0.44 8.53
N ASP A 167 0.58 0.19 8.65
CA ASP A 167 1.19 0.52 9.93
C ASP A 167 0.78 1.91 10.46
N GLU A 168 0.06 2.72 9.67
CA GLU A 168 -0.44 4.03 10.10
C GLU A 168 -1.54 3.92 11.17
N GLU A 169 -1.57 4.89 12.08
CA GLU A 169 -2.64 5.00 13.06
C GLU A 169 -3.91 5.56 12.43
N LEU A 170 -5.04 4.85 12.60
CA LEU A 170 -6.31 5.24 11.99
C LEU A 170 -6.76 6.65 12.42
N GLU A 171 -6.51 7.04 13.67
CA GLU A 171 -6.86 8.39 14.17
C GLU A 171 -6.11 9.50 13.43
N LEU A 172 -4.88 9.25 12.98
CA LEU A 172 -4.11 10.23 12.21
C LEU A 172 -4.62 10.38 10.78
N LEU A 173 -5.41 9.42 10.27
CA LEU A 173 -6.01 9.46 8.94
C LEU A 173 -7.35 10.18 8.94
N LYS A 174 -8.07 10.16 10.07
CA LYS A 174 -9.39 10.79 10.19
C LYS A 174 -9.30 12.31 9.99
N GLY A 175 -10.25 12.85 9.24
CA GLY A 175 -10.32 14.28 8.92
C GLY A 175 -9.31 14.76 7.88
N LYS A 176 -8.43 13.88 7.37
CA LYS A 176 -7.57 14.16 6.23
C LYS A 176 -8.18 13.64 4.95
N ARG A 177 -7.89 14.33 3.84
CA ARG A 177 -8.14 13.81 2.50
C ARG A 177 -6.94 12.98 2.05
N LEU A 178 -7.16 11.69 1.80
CA LEU A 178 -6.15 10.75 1.34
C LEU A 178 -6.14 10.72 -0.19
N ASP A 179 -5.29 11.55 -0.79
CA ASP A 179 -5.10 11.66 -2.23
C ASP A 179 -3.73 11.12 -2.68
N LYS A 180 -3.44 11.29 -3.97
CA LYS A 180 -2.15 10.90 -4.59
C LYS A 180 -0.96 11.42 -3.79
N ASP A 181 -0.98 12.68 -3.40
CA ASP A 181 0.14 13.34 -2.74
C ASP A 181 0.32 12.84 -1.30
N TYR A 182 -0.79 12.59 -0.60
CA TYR A 182 -0.75 11.95 0.71
C TYR A 182 -0.06 10.58 0.65
N PHE A 183 -0.50 9.68 -0.25
CA PHE A 183 0.06 8.33 -0.36
C PHE A 183 1.52 8.33 -0.81
N ASN A 184 1.90 9.22 -1.73
CA ASN A 184 3.30 9.34 -2.14
C ASN A 184 4.18 9.87 -1.00
N THR A 185 3.68 10.83 -0.21
CA THR A 185 4.40 11.37 0.96
C THR A 185 4.59 10.29 2.03
N LEU A 186 3.58 9.44 2.23
CA LEU A 186 3.66 8.30 3.13
C LEU A 186 4.75 7.31 2.68
N LEU A 187 4.83 7.03 1.37
CA LEU A 187 5.88 6.17 0.80
C LEU A 187 7.29 6.71 0.99
N THR A 188 7.47 8.03 0.93
CA THR A 188 8.79 8.65 1.11
C THR A 188 9.20 8.74 2.58
N GLY A 189 8.33 8.41 3.54
CA GLY A 189 8.65 8.45 4.97
C GLY A 189 8.43 9.83 5.61
N GLY A 190 7.45 10.59 5.08
CA GLY A 190 6.84 11.73 5.76
C GLY A 190 7.61 13.06 5.70
N ASP A 191 8.77 13.13 5.05
CA ASP A 191 9.52 14.37 4.93
C ASP A 191 10.13 14.59 3.52
N PRO A 192 9.30 15.06 2.57
CA PRO A 192 9.72 15.36 1.20
C PRO A 192 10.91 16.32 1.09
N VAL A 193 10.99 17.31 1.98
CA VAL A 193 12.05 18.33 1.93
C VAL A 193 13.38 17.73 2.36
N ARG A 194 13.40 16.94 3.44
CA ARG A 194 14.61 16.22 3.85
C ARG A 194 15.09 15.28 2.75
N ASP A 195 14.17 14.52 2.17
CA ASP A 195 14.47 13.55 1.12
C ASP A 195 15.02 14.22 -0.14
N LEU A 196 14.45 15.37 -0.54
CA LEU A 196 14.96 16.18 -1.63
C LEU A 196 16.37 16.70 -1.33
N LEU A 197 16.61 17.24 -0.14
CA LEU A 197 17.94 17.73 0.25
C LEU A 197 18.97 16.59 0.27
N GLN A 198 18.58 15.41 0.72
CA GLN A 198 19.44 14.23 0.71
C GLN A 198 19.71 13.74 -0.71
N TRP A 199 18.73 13.77 -1.60
CA TRP A 199 18.93 13.49 -3.03
C TRP A 199 19.84 14.55 -3.69
N LEU A 200 19.65 15.83 -3.38
CA LEU A 200 20.52 16.93 -3.82
C LEU A 200 21.93 16.85 -3.24
N ASP A 201 22.15 16.07 -2.19
CA ASP A 201 23.48 15.80 -1.64
C ASP A 201 24.14 14.55 -2.26
N LEU A 202 23.38 13.48 -2.45
CA LEU A 202 23.90 12.16 -2.79
C LEU A 202 23.71 11.76 -4.26
N GLY A 203 22.72 12.32 -4.95
CA GLY A 203 22.43 12.01 -6.37
C GLY A 203 22.05 10.54 -6.57
N ASP A 204 22.69 9.86 -7.51
CA ASP A 204 22.39 8.47 -7.88
C ASP A 204 22.49 7.50 -6.67
N ALA A 205 23.39 7.77 -5.72
CA ALA A 205 23.50 6.96 -4.52
C ALA A 205 22.20 6.92 -3.70
N PHE A 206 21.46 8.05 -3.65
CA PHE A 206 20.15 8.10 -2.99
C PHE A 206 19.12 7.21 -3.69
N GLN A 207 19.13 7.17 -5.02
CA GLN A 207 18.23 6.31 -5.80
C GLN A 207 18.53 4.83 -5.54
N THR A 208 19.81 4.44 -5.49
CA THR A 208 20.20 3.03 -5.29
C THR A 208 19.80 2.47 -3.92
N THR A 209 19.65 3.34 -2.91
CA THR A 209 19.23 2.94 -1.57
C THR A 209 17.71 2.77 -1.40
N ARG A 210 16.92 3.13 -2.43
CA ARG A 210 15.45 3.09 -2.36
C ARG A 210 14.87 2.00 -3.25
N GLY A 211 13.73 1.47 -2.82
CA GLY A 211 12.95 0.57 -3.67
C GLY A 211 12.40 1.28 -4.90
N ALA A 212 12.08 0.53 -5.96
CA ALA A 212 11.55 1.10 -7.21
C ALA A 212 10.27 1.94 -6.99
N ASN A 213 9.40 1.53 -6.07
CA ASN A 213 8.17 2.26 -5.75
C ASN A 213 8.44 3.54 -4.94
N GLU A 214 9.40 3.50 -4.01
CA GLU A 214 9.80 4.67 -3.23
C GLU A 214 10.46 5.73 -4.11
N TRP A 215 11.27 5.31 -5.10
CA TRP A 215 11.85 6.22 -6.08
C TRP A 215 10.77 6.88 -6.95
N LYS A 216 9.81 6.09 -7.48
CA LYS A 216 8.69 6.64 -8.25
C LYS A 216 7.86 7.63 -7.43
N ALA A 217 7.55 7.30 -6.17
CA ALA A 217 6.84 8.20 -5.28
C ALA A 217 7.61 9.50 -5.04
N PHE A 218 8.91 9.42 -4.77
CA PHE A 218 9.78 10.60 -4.61
C PHE A 218 9.75 11.52 -5.84
N VAL A 219 9.84 10.95 -7.05
CA VAL A 219 9.74 11.71 -8.30
C VAL A 219 8.39 12.42 -8.41
N GLU A 220 7.28 11.75 -8.10
CA GLU A 220 5.94 12.34 -8.16
C GLU A 220 5.71 13.41 -7.10
N VAL A 221 6.25 13.24 -5.88
CA VAL A 221 6.23 14.27 -4.83
C VAL A 221 6.97 15.52 -5.28
N CYS A 222 8.16 15.37 -5.88
CA CYS A 222 8.91 16.52 -6.40
C CYS A 222 8.15 17.25 -7.52
N LYS A 223 7.47 16.52 -8.40
CA LYS A 223 6.66 17.13 -9.45
C LYS A 223 5.48 17.91 -8.89
N SER A 224 4.74 17.32 -7.94
CA SER A 224 3.55 17.95 -7.36
C SER A 224 3.92 19.18 -6.52
N GLN A 225 4.87 19.04 -5.60
CA GLN A 225 5.16 20.08 -4.59
C GLN A 225 6.13 21.15 -5.08
N LEU A 226 7.03 20.81 -6.03
CA LEU A 226 8.17 21.68 -6.41
C LEU A 226 8.22 22.00 -7.90
N ALA A 227 7.27 21.48 -8.70
CA ALA A 227 7.26 21.57 -10.15
C ALA A 227 8.63 21.18 -10.76
N PHE A 228 9.20 20.09 -10.25
CA PHE A 228 10.55 19.62 -10.57
C PHE A 228 10.58 18.11 -10.73
N ASN A 229 11.28 17.62 -11.77
CA ASN A 229 11.39 16.19 -12.04
C ASN A 229 12.84 15.72 -11.82
N PRO A 230 13.17 15.11 -10.65
CA PRO A 230 14.53 14.69 -10.36
C PRO A 230 15.08 13.65 -11.35
N GLN A 231 14.22 12.85 -11.98
CA GLN A 231 14.62 11.85 -12.97
C GLN A 231 14.93 12.45 -14.35
N ALA A 232 14.23 13.51 -14.76
CA ALA A 232 14.41 14.13 -16.08
C ALA A 232 15.39 15.31 -16.06
N ASP A 233 15.30 16.14 -15.02
CA ASP A 233 16.04 17.41 -14.92
C ASP A 233 17.44 17.20 -14.31
N GLY A 234 17.58 16.17 -13.47
CA GLY A 234 18.83 15.81 -12.82
C GLY A 234 19.24 16.73 -11.67
N VAL A 235 20.31 16.32 -10.98
CA VAL A 235 20.77 16.93 -9.73
C VAL A 235 21.16 18.40 -9.88
N LEU A 236 21.86 18.77 -10.97
CA LEU A 236 22.35 20.14 -11.15
C LEU A 236 21.22 21.14 -11.38
N ALA A 237 20.15 20.74 -12.08
CA ALA A 237 18.97 21.57 -12.23
C ALA A 237 18.28 21.81 -10.88
N GLY A 238 18.19 20.77 -10.04
CA GLY A 238 17.66 20.90 -8.68
C GLY A 238 18.54 21.79 -7.79
N ALA A 239 19.87 21.67 -7.86
CA ALA A 239 20.79 22.54 -7.13
C ALA A 239 20.66 24.02 -7.57
N SER A 240 20.45 24.25 -8.86
CA SER A 240 20.18 25.59 -9.39
C SER A 240 18.86 26.17 -8.83
N LYS A 241 17.78 25.38 -8.82
CA LYS A 241 16.48 25.80 -8.25
C LYS A 241 16.56 26.07 -6.73
N LEU A 242 17.34 25.25 -6.01
CA LEU A 242 17.63 25.49 -4.59
C LEU A 242 18.37 26.82 -4.39
N ALA A 243 19.32 27.15 -5.26
CA ALA A 243 20.08 28.39 -5.18
C ALA A 243 19.27 29.65 -5.55
N THR A 244 18.30 29.55 -6.47
CA THR A 244 17.42 30.67 -6.84
C THR A 244 16.34 30.94 -5.79
N ARG A 245 15.93 29.92 -5.02
CA ARG A 245 15.01 30.05 -3.86
C ARG A 245 13.62 30.57 -4.25
N GLU A 246 13.17 30.24 -5.45
CA GLU A 246 11.90 30.73 -6.00
C GLU A 246 10.72 29.80 -5.68
N GLY A 247 9.58 30.40 -5.35
CA GLY A 247 8.33 29.68 -5.09
C GLY A 247 8.49 28.62 -3.98
N PRO A 248 8.10 27.35 -4.23
CA PRO A 248 8.15 26.31 -3.19
C PRO A 248 9.58 25.95 -2.76
N TRP A 249 10.61 26.36 -3.51
CA TRP A 249 12.02 26.14 -3.14
C TRP A 249 12.51 27.05 -2.01
N HIS A 250 11.75 28.10 -1.67
CA HIS A 250 12.10 28.99 -0.56
C HIS A 250 12.16 28.24 0.78
N SER A 251 11.12 27.47 1.10
CA SER A 251 11.05 26.68 2.34
C SER A 251 12.10 25.57 2.38
N VAL A 252 12.43 24.99 1.21
CA VAL A 252 13.53 24.02 1.07
C VAL A 252 14.87 24.68 1.41
N TRP A 253 15.10 25.90 0.92
CA TRP A 253 16.30 26.67 1.22
C TRP A 253 16.42 27.04 2.69
N GLU A 254 15.33 27.50 3.32
CA GLU A 254 15.30 27.78 4.76
C GLU A 254 15.71 26.54 5.55
N ARG A 255 15.12 25.38 5.23
CA ARG A 255 15.42 24.12 5.90
C ARG A 255 16.85 23.62 5.68
N TYR A 256 17.42 23.85 4.50
CA TYR A 256 18.84 23.62 4.26
C TYR A 256 19.71 24.54 5.12
N SER A 257 19.35 25.82 5.23
CA SER A 257 20.10 26.85 5.96
C SER A 257 20.14 26.59 7.47
N GLU A 258 19.13 25.92 8.03
CA GLU A 258 19.11 25.47 9.43
C GLU A 258 20.20 24.43 9.74
N ALA A 259 20.51 23.54 8.78
CA ALA A 259 21.44 22.43 9.01
C ALA A 259 22.31 22.08 7.78
N PRO A 260 23.10 23.03 7.24
CA PRO A 260 23.83 22.85 5.98
C PRO A 260 24.91 21.77 6.07
N LYS A 261 25.46 21.54 7.28
CA LYS A 261 26.47 20.50 7.53
C LYS A 261 25.98 19.08 7.28
N ARG A 262 24.65 18.85 7.25
CA ARG A 262 24.06 17.55 6.93
C ARG A 262 24.13 17.20 5.45
N TYR A 263 24.38 18.18 4.58
CA TYR A 263 24.37 18.04 3.13
C TYR A 263 25.65 18.64 2.52
N PRO A 264 26.82 18.01 2.76
CA PRO A 264 28.13 18.59 2.46
C PRO A 264 28.40 18.81 0.97
N ASN A 265 27.74 18.08 0.06
CA ASN A 265 27.96 18.16 -1.38
C ASN A 265 27.13 19.26 -2.06
N ILE A 266 26.05 19.74 -1.43
CA ILE A 266 25.17 20.76 -2.00
C ILE A 266 25.94 22.05 -2.38
N PRO A 267 26.81 22.63 -1.53
CA PRO A 267 27.60 23.82 -1.92
C PRO A 267 28.44 23.60 -3.18
N SER A 268 29.04 22.42 -3.33
CA SER A 268 29.84 22.10 -4.51
C SER A 268 28.97 22.00 -5.77
N ARG A 269 27.77 21.40 -5.65
CA ARG A 269 26.82 21.29 -6.75
C ARG A 269 26.30 22.67 -7.19
N ILE A 270 25.98 23.55 -6.25
CA ILE A 270 25.56 24.93 -6.56
C ILE A 270 26.68 25.71 -7.30
N ARG A 271 27.95 25.53 -6.93
CA ARG A 271 29.08 26.16 -7.64
C ARG A 271 29.26 25.68 -9.08
N GLN A 272 28.72 24.52 -9.43
CA GLN A 272 28.72 24.00 -10.79
C GLN A 272 27.56 24.54 -11.64
N CYS A 273 26.55 25.14 -11.01
CA CYS A 273 25.44 25.78 -11.71
C CYS A 273 25.88 27.10 -12.34
N LYS A 274 25.15 27.54 -13.38
CA LYS A 274 25.37 28.85 -13.99
C LYS A 274 25.12 29.93 -12.94
N PRO A 275 26.07 30.86 -12.71
CA PRO A 275 25.85 31.97 -11.79
C PRO A 275 24.67 32.83 -12.27
N PRO A 276 23.89 33.41 -11.33
CA PRO A 276 22.81 34.31 -11.69
C PRO A 276 23.37 35.50 -12.47
N ASP A 277 22.66 35.89 -13.53
CA ASP A 277 22.98 37.12 -14.23
C ASP A 277 22.57 38.30 -13.35
N LEU A 278 23.55 38.93 -12.72
CA LEU A 278 23.33 40.04 -11.81
C LEU A 278 23.19 41.37 -12.57
N GLY A 279 23.22 41.36 -13.92
CA GLY A 279 23.14 42.58 -14.74
C GLY A 279 24.30 43.55 -14.50
N ILE A 280 25.39 43.09 -13.86
CA ILE A 280 26.54 43.94 -13.48
C ILE A 280 27.45 44.22 -14.69
N PHE A 281 27.28 43.47 -15.80
CA PHE A 281 28.11 43.60 -17.01
C PHE A 281 27.30 43.89 -18.28
N ASP A 282 26.09 44.45 -18.17
CA ASP A 282 25.48 45.12 -19.31
C ASP A 282 26.14 46.48 -19.47
N THR A 283 27.13 46.59 -20.37
CA THR A 283 27.48 47.84 -21.07
C THR A 283 28.43 47.52 -22.22
N PRO A 284 28.29 48.25 -23.34
CA PRO A 284 28.92 49.58 -23.41
C PRO A 284 27.96 50.74 -23.16
#